data_AF-A0A1I0QZD1-F1
#
_entry.id   AF-A0A1I0QZD1-F1
#
_cell.length_a   1.000
_cell.length_b   1.000
_cell.length_c   1.000
_cell.angle_alpha   90.00
_cell.angle_beta   90.00
_cell.angle_gamma   90.00
#
_symmetry.space_group_name_H-M   'P 1'
#
loop_
_entity.id
_entity.type
_entity.pdbx_description
1 polymer ?
#
loop_
_entity_poly.entity_id
_entity_poly.type
_entity_poly.pdbx_seq_one_letter_code
_entity_poly.pdbx_strand_id
1 'polypeptide(L)'
;MCIPNTELQFCTCVEGNIFDIKDIYIWTLRTFVGLKESDRRGKIMIPVENLGNGITIENVIARLNTGNIFDFEYIPKERDTLHISFNAKNKSDYKYFSLIYINKIWEQGSNPVFTSISNQIAEGEIIIKEKKIYDHPNLKK
;
A
#
# COMPACT_ATOMS: atom_id res chain seq x y z
N MET A 1 18.12 -4.52 15.40
CA MET A 1 16.72 -4.06 15.26
C MET A 1 15.87 -5.28 14.98
N CYS A 2 14.86 -5.55 15.79
CA CYS A 2 13.95 -6.68 15.57
C CYS A 2 12.90 -6.26 14.53
N ILE A 3 12.86 -6.95 13.39
CA ILE A 3 11.80 -6.76 12.40
C ILE A 3 10.55 -7.45 12.96
N PRO A 4 9.42 -6.74 13.16
CA PRO A 4 8.17 -7.38 13.55
C PRO A 4 7.84 -8.49 12.56
N ASN A 5 7.60 -9.70 13.04
CA ASN A 5 7.28 -10.87 12.21
C ASN A 5 5.81 -10.84 11.75
N THR A 6 5.36 -9.69 11.25
CA THR A 6 3.99 -9.50 10.73
C THR A 6 3.99 -9.67 9.23
N GLU A 7 3.05 -10.45 8.72
CA GLU A 7 2.81 -10.64 7.29
C GLU A 7 1.70 -9.70 6.83
N LEU A 8 2.02 -8.85 5.85
CA LEU A 8 1.05 -7.96 5.21
C LEU A 8 0.45 -8.69 4.01
N GLN A 9 -0.88 -8.75 3.93
CA GLN A 9 -1.62 -9.22 2.77
C GLN A 9 -2.55 -8.12 2.28
N PHE A 10 -2.58 -7.91 0.96
CA PHE A 10 -3.44 -6.93 0.32
C PHE A 10 -4.68 -7.67 -0.19
N CYS A 11 -5.80 -7.52 0.53
CA CYS A 11 -7.02 -8.28 0.30
C CYS A 11 -8.08 -7.44 -0.41
N THR A 12 -8.61 -7.93 -1.53
CA THR A 12 -9.76 -7.36 -2.26
C THR A 12 -11.11 -7.71 -1.63
N CYS A 13 -11.09 -8.43 -0.51
CA CYS A 13 -12.25 -9.07 0.14
C CYS A 13 -13.21 -8.13 0.90
N VAL A 14 -13.22 -6.83 0.63
CA VAL A 14 -14.11 -5.89 1.31
C VAL A 14 -15.47 -5.86 0.62
N GLU A 15 -16.53 -6.18 1.35
CA GLU A 15 -17.91 -6.03 0.89
C GLU A 15 -18.41 -4.59 1.08
N GLY A 16 -19.09 -4.05 0.08
CA GLY A 16 -19.61 -2.68 0.11
C GLY A 16 -18.54 -1.62 -0.15
N ASN A 17 -18.77 -0.41 0.36
CA ASN A 17 -17.86 0.72 0.16
C ASN A 17 -16.82 0.77 1.28
N ILE A 18 -15.57 0.43 0.96
CA ILE A 18 -14.45 0.38 1.91
C ILE A 18 -14.19 1.71 2.62
N PHE A 19 -14.55 2.85 2.01
CA PHE A 19 -14.35 4.17 2.61
C PHE A 19 -15.32 4.46 3.77
N ASP A 20 -16.39 3.68 3.89
CA ASP A 20 -17.36 3.77 4.99
C ASP A 20 -16.85 3.05 6.26
N ILE A 21 -15.93 2.09 6.10
CA ILE A 21 -15.32 1.34 7.21
C ILE A 21 -14.18 2.16 7.82
N LYS A 22 -14.24 2.43 9.13
CA LYS A 22 -13.26 3.26 9.83
C LYS A 22 -12.23 2.45 10.60
N ASP A 23 -11.09 3.09 10.85
CA ASP A 23 -9.94 2.56 11.58
C ASP A 23 -9.31 1.33 10.90
N ILE A 24 -9.34 1.30 9.57
CA ILE A 24 -8.72 0.28 8.71
C ILE A 24 -7.63 0.89 7.82
N TYR A 25 -6.77 0.02 7.29
CA TYR A 25 -5.76 0.38 6.29
C TYR A 25 -6.24 0.03 4.90
N ILE A 26 -6.38 1.04 4.04
CA ILE A 26 -6.87 0.89 2.68
C ILE A 26 -5.69 0.95 1.72
N TRP A 27 -5.69 0.09 0.71
CA TRP A 27 -4.82 0.19 -0.44
C TRP A 27 -5.63 0.38 -1.72
N THR A 28 -5.08 1.16 -2.67
CA THR A 28 -5.64 1.34 -4.00
C THR A 28 -4.52 1.23 -5.02
N LEU A 29 -4.67 0.28 -5.96
CA LEU A 29 -3.72 0.05 -7.04
C LEU A 29 -4.27 0.65 -8.34
N ARG A 30 -3.43 1.42 -9.03
CA ARG A 30 -3.81 2.11 -10.28
C ARG A 30 -2.74 1.94 -11.34
N THR A 31 -3.19 1.81 -12.58
CA THR A 31 -2.31 1.81 -13.75
C THR A 31 -2.28 3.17 -14.43
N PHE A 32 -1.08 3.58 -14.84
CA PHE A 32 -0.88 4.83 -15.56
C PHE A 32 -1.34 4.70 -17.02
N VAL A 33 -2.14 5.67 -17.48
CA VAL A 33 -2.70 5.65 -18.84
C VAL A 33 -2.10 6.77 -19.69
N GLY A 34 -1.71 7.89 -19.09
CA GLY A 34 -1.15 9.02 -19.82
C GLY A 34 -1.16 10.32 -19.03
N LEU A 35 -0.88 11.41 -19.72
CA LEU A 35 -0.94 12.76 -19.18
C LEU A 35 -2.07 13.55 -19.83
N LYS A 36 -2.57 14.54 -19.11
CA LYS A 36 -3.48 15.58 -19.60
C LYS A 36 -3.04 16.95 -19.10
N GLU A 37 -3.41 17.96 -19.87
CA GLU A 37 -3.35 19.34 -19.39
C GLU A 37 -4.31 19.53 -18.21
N SER A 38 -3.93 20.43 -17.31
CA SER A 38 -4.68 20.67 -16.09
C SER A 38 -4.40 22.07 -15.58
N ASP A 39 -5.45 22.89 -15.52
CA ASP A 39 -5.43 24.19 -14.85
C ASP A 39 -5.69 24.09 -13.35
N ARG A 40 -5.82 22.87 -12.82
CA ARG A 40 -6.11 22.64 -11.41
C ARG A 40 -4.93 23.09 -10.56
N ARG A 41 -5.20 24.06 -9.69
CA ARG A 41 -4.28 24.49 -8.63
C ARG A 41 -4.76 23.94 -7.29
N GLY A 42 -3.84 23.39 -6.51
CA GLY A 42 -4.14 22.83 -5.20
C GLY A 42 -2.87 22.50 -4.43
N LYS A 43 -3.05 22.17 -3.15
CA LYS A 43 -1.97 21.63 -2.31
C LYS A 43 -2.25 20.16 -2.04
N ILE A 44 -1.21 19.35 -2.09
CA ILE A 44 -1.25 17.95 -1.73
C ILE A 44 -0.80 17.86 -0.26
N MET A 45 -1.48 17.04 0.53
CA MET A 45 -1.05 16.74 1.89
C MET A 45 0.33 16.07 1.85
N ILE A 46 1.17 16.28 2.86
CA ILE A 46 2.49 15.64 2.90
C ILE A 46 2.29 14.17 3.29
N PRO A 47 2.77 13.19 2.50
CA PRO A 47 2.72 11.79 2.88
C PRO A 47 3.62 11.51 4.09
N VAL A 48 3.27 10.51 4.88
CA VAL A 48 4.09 10.03 6.02
C VAL A 48 4.89 8.80 5.62
N GLU A 49 5.92 8.45 6.37
CA GLU A 49 6.71 7.22 6.09
C GLU A 49 6.18 5.98 6.81
N ASN A 50 5.31 6.18 7.81
CA ASN A 50 4.84 5.14 8.72
C ASN A 50 3.38 5.37 9.11
N LEU A 51 2.53 4.38 8.85
CA LEU A 51 1.10 4.38 9.20
C LEU A 51 0.80 3.64 10.51
N GLY A 52 1.81 3.08 11.17
CA GLY A 52 1.69 2.23 12.35
C GLY A 52 1.56 0.75 12.01
N ASN A 53 1.56 -0.10 13.03
CA ASN A 53 1.32 -1.56 12.92
C ASN A 53 2.20 -2.29 11.88
N GLY A 54 3.44 -1.80 11.69
CA GLY A 54 4.37 -2.37 10.72
C GLY A 54 4.13 -1.97 9.25
N ILE A 55 3.15 -1.12 8.98
CA ILE A 55 2.87 -0.57 7.64
C ILE A 55 3.73 0.69 7.45
N THR A 56 4.99 0.45 7.07
CA THR A 56 5.97 1.48 6.69
C THR A 56 6.26 1.38 5.19
N ILE A 57 6.74 2.48 4.60
CA ILE A 57 7.21 2.50 3.21
C ILE A 57 8.24 1.38 2.96
N GLU A 58 9.25 1.29 3.83
CA GLU A 58 10.32 0.28 3.74
C GLU A 58 9.77 -1.14 3.76
N ASN A 59 8.91 -1.48 4.72
CA ASN A 59 8.35 -2.83 4.86
C ASN A 59 7.49 -3.22 3.66
N VAL A 60 6.68 -2.29 3.15
CA VAL A 60 5.80 -2.57 2.00
C VAL A 60 6.62 -2.72 0.72
N ILE A 61 7.62 -1.86 0.48
CA ILE A 61 8.54 -1.98 -0.66
C ILE A 61 9.29 -3.31 -0.63
N ALA A 62 9.87 -3.68 0.52
CA ALA A 62 10.62 -4.91 0.67
C ALA A 62 9.76 -6.14 0.30
N ARG A 63 8.49 -6.13 0.67
CA ARG A 63 7.53 -7.19 0.33
C ARG A 63 7.15 -7.20 -1.15
N LEU A 64 6.78 -6.05 -1.71
CA LEU A 64 6.38 -5.94 -3.11
C LEU A 64 7.51 -6.33 -4.09
N ASN A 65 8.77 -6.06 -3.72
CA ASN A 65 9.93 -6.40 -4.54
C ASN A 65 10.44 -7.83 -4.35
N THR A 66 9.89 -8.60 -3.40
CA THR A 66 10.25 -10.01 -3.16
C THR A 66 9.18 -10.99 -3.61
N GLY A 67 7.93 -10.55 -3.76
CA GLY A 67 6.85 -11.38 -4.28
C GLY A 67 5.52 -10.65 -4.38
N ASN A 68 4.51 -11.37 -4.87
CA ASN A 68 3.15 -10.88 -4.94
C ASN A 68 2.49 -10.96 -3.54
N ILE A 69 2.07 -9.81 -2.99
CA ILE A 69 1.34 -9.74 -1.71
C ILE A 69 -0.16 -9.49 -1.87
N PHE A 70 -0.62 -9.35 -3.11
CA PHE A 70 -2.03 -9.25 -3.45
C PHE A 70 -2.68 -10.63 -3.39
N ASP A 71 -3.97 -10.68 -3.11
CA ASP A 71 -4.78 -11.91 -3.15
C ASP A 71 -5.24 -12.30 -4.57
N PHE A 72 -4.69 -11.65 -5.59
CA PHE A 72 -4.93 -11.94 -7.00
C PHE A 72 -3.61 -11.91 -7.79
N GLU A 73 -3.60 -12.53 -8.98
CA GLU A 73 -2.45 -12.48 -9.87
C GLU A 73 -2.25 -11.06 -10.43
N TYR A 74 -1.06 -10.51 -10.23
CA TYR A 74 -0.72 -9.17 -10.67
C TYR A 74 0.73 -9.09 -11.15
N ILE A 75 0.92 -8.47 -12.32
CA ILE A 75 2.22 -8.17 -12.90
C ILE A 75 2.32 -6.64 -13.03
N PRO A 76 3.21 -5.98 -12.26
CA PRO A 76 3.32 -4.52 -12.30
C PRO A 76 3.78 -3.99 -13.66
N LYS A 77 3.22 -2.85 -14.07
CA LYS A 77 3.63 -2.08 -15.25
C LYS A 77 4.30 -0.79 -14.84
N GLU A 78 5.16 -0.30 -15.72
CA GLU A 78 5.88 0.96 -15.50
C GLU A 78 4.88 2.09 -15.18
N ARG A 79 5.17 2.81 -14.09
CA ARG A 79 4.34 3.89 -13.51
C ARG A 79 3.02 3.44 -12.88
N ASP A 80 2.78 2.15 -12.67
CA ASP A 80 1.70 1.73 -11.78
C ASP A 80 1.95 2.32 -10.39
N THR A 81 0.88 2.76 -9.73
CA THR A 81 0.95 3.40 -8.41
C THR A 81 0.11 2.66 -7.42
N LEU A 82 0.65 2.55 -6.20
CA LEU A 82 -0.03 1.98 -5.06
C LEU A 82 -0.18 3.08 -4.01
N HIS A 83 -1.42 3.44 -3.70
CA HIS A 83 -1.74 4.38 -2.64
C HIS A 83 -2.17 3.61 -1.40
N ILE A 84 -1.62 3.94 -0.23
CA ILE A 84 -1.95 3.29 1.03
C ILE A 84 -2.30 4.35 2.05
N SER A 85 -3.45 4.20 2.70
CA SER A 85 -3.94 5.18 3.67
C SER A 85 -4.54 4.51 4.92
N PHE A 86 -4.59 5.27 6.01
CA PHE A 86 -5.36 4.91 7.19
C PHE A 86 -6.70 5.67 7.16
N ASN A 87 -7.80 4.94 7.03
CA ASN A 87 -9.15 5.51 6.98
C ASN A 87 -9.65 5.83 8.39
N ALA A 88 -9.07 6.85 8.99
CA ALA A 88 -9.39 7.26 10.35
C ALA A 88 -10.82 7.80 10.48
N LYS A 89 -11.41 7.66 11.67
CA LYS A 89 -12.67 8.34 12.03
C LYS A 89 -12.57 9.85 11.93
N ASN A 90 -11.46 10.43 12.39
CA ASN A 90 -11.21 11.87 12.33
C ASN A 90 -10.29 12.23 11.17
N LYS A 91 -10.62 13.31 10.46
CA LYS A 91 -9.82 13.80 9.33
C LYS A 91 -8.39 14.19 9.73
N SER A 92 -8.16 14.66 10.95
CA SER A 92 -6.83 15.01 11.47
C SER A 92 -5.89 13.82 11.55
N ASP A 93 -6.44 12.62 11.66
CA ASP A 93 -5.69 11.38 11.88
C ASP A 93 -5.46 10.62 10.56
N TYR A 94 -6.00 11.15 9.46
CA TYR A 94 -5.76 10.62 8.12
C TYR A 94 -4.27 10.71 7.79
N LYS A 95 -3.71 9.58 7.38
CA LYS A 95 -2.31 9.44 6.99
C LYS A 95 -2.26 8.58 5.74
N TYR A 96 -1.26 8.82 4.90
CA TYR A 96 -1.06 8.01 3.71
C TYR A 96 0.41 8.06 3.25
N PHE A 97 0.75 7.11 2.40
CA PHE A 97 1.88 7.21 1.49
C PHE A 97 1.53 6.60 0.13
N SER A 98 2.40 6.82 -0.84
CA SER A 98 2.26 6.27 -2.18
C SER A 98 3.58 5.66 -2.64
N LEU A 99 3.46 4.58 -3.40
CA LEU A 99 4.55 3.90 -4.08
C LEU A 99 4.31 3.95 -5.59
N ILE A 100 5.40 3.87 -6.36
CA ILE A 100 5.38 3.82 -7.82
C ILE A 100 6.30 2.69 -8.29
N TYR A 101 5.88 2.00 -9.34
CA TYR A 101 6.70 0.97 -9.99
C TYR A 101 7.50 1.57 -11.13
N ILE A 102 8.82 1.68 -10.97
CA ILE A 102 9.74 2.29 -11.94
C ILE A 102 10.94 1.37 -12.11
N ASN A 103 11.44 1.22 -13.35
CA ASN A 103 12.63 0.41 -13.65
C ASN A 103 12.58 -1.01 -13.05
N LYS A 104 11.41 -1.63 -13.10
CA LYS A 104 11.12 -2.98 -12.56
C LYS A 104 11.18 -3.15 -11.04
N ILE A 105 11.12 -2.05 -10.29
CA ILE A 105 11.05 -2.08 -8.82
C ILE A 105 9.96 -1.15 -8.31
N TRP A 106 9.33 -1.52 -7.20
CA TRP A 106 8.54 -0.59 -6.40
C TRP A 106 9.45 0.31 -5.58
N GLU A 107 9.19 1.61 -5.59
CA GLU A 107 9.88 2.62 -4.80
C GLU A 107 8.90 3.67 -4.27
N GLN A 108 9.34 4.51 -3.34
CA GLN A 108 8.53 5.62 -2.84
C GLN A 108 8.30 6.64 -3.96
N GLY A 109 7.05 7.00 -4.21
CA GLY A 109 6.75 7.99 -5.23
C GLY A 109 5.30 7.98 -5.69
N SER A 110 5.00 8.85 -6.65
CA SER A 110 3.70 8.90 -7.31
C SER A 110 3.82 9.57 -8.66
N ASN A 111 2.86 9.27 -9.54
CA ASN A 111 2.66 10.04 -10.76
C ASN A 111 2.23 11.49 -10.42
N PRO A 112 2.53 12.49 -11.27
CA PRO A 112 2.07 13.86 -11.10
C PRO A 112 0.55 13.96 -10.89
N VAL A 113 0.12 14.35 -9.68
CA VAL A 113 -1.28 14.21 -9.23
C VAL A 113 -2.29 14.99 -10.07
N PHE A 114 -1.91 16.18 -10.57
CA PHE A 114 -2.85 17.05 -11.29
C PHE A 114 -2.92 16.78 -12.79
N THR A 115 -1.90 16.14 -13.37
CA THR A 115 -1.77 15.95 -14.82
C THR A 115 -1.83 14.48 -15.25
N SER A 116 -1.71 13.53 -14.32
CA SER A 116 -1.74 12.11 -14.68
C SER A 116 -3.16 11.58 -14.83
N ILE A 117 -3.36 10.73 -15.83
CA ILE A 117 -4.54 9.89 -16.02
C ILE A 117 -4.16 8.47 -15.59
N SER A 118 -5.02 7.86 -14.80
CA SER A 118 -4.85 6.50 -14.31
C SER A 118 -6.18 5.78 -14.22
N ASN A 119 -6.18 4.47 -14.45
CA ASN A 119 -7.32 3.60 -14.20
C ASN A 119 -7.09 2.80 -12.91
N GLN A 120 -8.14 2.61 -12.12
CA GLN A 120 -8.07 1.71 -10.98
C GLN A 120 -7.99 0.26 -11.45
N ILE A 121 -7.06 -0.50 -10.89
CA ILE A 121 -6.95 -1.95 -11.10
C ILE A 121 -7.77 -2.65 -10.01
N ALA A 122 -7.46 -2.35 -8.75
CA ALA A 122 -8.10 -2.96 -7.59
C ALA A 122 -7.92 -2.06 -6.36
N GLU A 123 -8.72 -2.32 -5.33
CA GLU A 123 -8.59 -1.73 -4.01
C GLU A 123 -9.00 -2.73 -2.95
N GLY A 124 -8.65 -2.46 -1.70
CA GLY A 124 -8.96 -3.36 -0.62
C GLY A 124 -8.34 -2.96 0.71
N GLU A 125 -8.41 -3.88 1.67
CA GLU A 125 -7.87 -3.71 3.01
C GLU A 125 -6.48 -4.38 3.12
N ILE A 126 -5.59 -3.79 3.91
CA ILE A 126 -4.36 -4.44 4.34
C ILE A 126 -4.64 -5.27 5.59
N ILE A 127 -4.52 -6.58 5.46
CA ILE A 127 -4.62 -7.52 6.58
C ILE A 127 -3.23 -7.77 7.17
N ILE A 128 -3.09 -7.59 8.47
CA ILE A 128 -1.87 -7.82 9.23
C ILE A 128 -2.00 -9.17 9.93
N LYS A 129 -1.20 -10.16 9.53
CA LYS A 129 -1.16 -11.49 10.14
C LYS A 129 0.05 -11.62 11.03
N GLU A 130 -0.13 -12.15 12.23
CA GLU A 130 0.98 -12.58 13.08
C GLU A 130 1.55 -13.90 12.55
N LYS A 131 2.86 -13.95 12.25
CA LYS A 131 3.50 -15.25 12.01
C LYS A 131 3.64 -15.97 13.35
N LYS A 132 2.94 -17.10 13.49
CA LYS A 132 3.19 -18.05 14.58
C LYS A 132 4.64 -18.53 14.49
N ILE A 133 5.43 -18.24 15.51
CA ILE A 133 6.73 -18.87 15.70
C ILE A 133 6.44 -20.29 16.16
N TYR A 134 6.71 -21.28 15.32
CA TYR A 134 6.80 -22.65 15.81
C TYR A 134 8.15 -22.76 16.53
N ASP A 135 8.13 -22.72 17.87
CA ASP A 135 9.28 -23.13 18.68
C ASP A 135 9.60 -24.58 18.34
N HIS A 136 10.75 -24.83 17.71
CA HIS A 136 11.28 -26.18 17.62
C HIS A 136 11.76 -26.59 19.03
N PRO A 137 11.16 -27.62 19.67
CA PRO A 137 11.66 -28.09 20.94
C PRO A 137 13.08 -28.67 20.76
N ASN A 138 14.02 -28.04 21.45
CA ASN A 138 15.41 -28.43 21.69
C ASN A 138 15.78 -29.88 21.29
N LEU A 139 16.60 -30.04 20.25
CA LEU A 139 17.46 -31.21 20.11
C LEU A 139 18.60 -31.09 21.13
N LYS A 140 18.36 -31.58 22.36
CA LYS A 140 19.44 -31.92 23.28
C LYS A 140 20.22 -33.09 22.67
N LYS A 141 21.51 -32.88 22.41
CA LYS A 141 22.52 -33.94 22.35
C LYS A 141 23.31 -33.92 23.66
#